data_AF-A0A3N6GGK8-F1
#
_entry.id   AF-A0A3N6GGK8-F1
#
_cell.length_a   1.000
_cell.length_b   1.000
_cell.length_c   1.000
_cell.angle_alpha   90.00
_cell.angle_beta   90.00
_cell.angle_gamma   90.00
#
_symmetry.space_group_name_H-M   'P 1'
#
loop_
_entity.id
_entity.type
_entity.pdbx_description
1 polymer ?
#
loop_
_entity_poly.entity_id
_entity_poly.type
_entity_poly.pdbx_seq_one_letter_code
_entity_poly.pdbx_strand_id
1 'polypeptide(L)'
;MDDRTVLNGIVWKFRTGIAWRDVPERYGPWATLHTRFRRWALDGTFERMLRAAQARADATGDIDWLVSVDSTIVRAHQHAAGAPKGGSAAPALDAPEAA
;
A
#
# COMPACT_ATOMS: atom_id res chain seq x y z
N MET A 1 -24.42 9.88 -4.48
CA MET A 1 -23.41 9.95 -5.56
C MET A 1 -23.34 8.57 -6.18
N ASP A 2 -23.26 8.51 -7.50
CA ASP A 2 -23.19 7.25 -8.23
C ASP A 2 -21.87 6.51 -7.95
N ASP A 3 -21.93 5.20 -7.68
CA ASP A 3 -20.76 4.39 -7.31
C ASP A 3 -19.75 4.30 -8.47
N ARG A 4 -20.21 4.33 -9.74
CA ARG A 4 -19.32 4.32 -10.91
C ARG A 4 -18.52 5.62 -11.02
N THR A 5 -19.14 6.75 -10.73
CA THR A 5 -18.46 8.06 -10.66
C THR A 5 -17.38 8.07 -9.58
N VAL A 6 -17.68 7.52 -8.39
CA VAL A 6 -16.71 7.41 -7.30
C VAL A 6 -15.55 6.49 -7.68
N LEU A 7 -15.85 5.31 -8.24
CA LEU A 7 -14.82 4.37 -8.69
C LEU A 7 -13.91 5.01 -9.74
N ASN A 8 -14.47 5.73 -10.71
CA ASN A 8 -13.69 6.45 -11.72
C ASN A 8 -12.77 7.52 -11.12
N GLY A 9 -13.23 8.24 -10.09
CA GLY A 9 -12.40 9.20 -9.36
C GLY A 9 -11.23 8.54 -8.61
N ILE A 10 -11.49 7.39 -7.98
CA ILE A 10 -10.46 6.58 -7.30
C ILE A 10 -9.43 6.07 -8.32
N VAL A 11 -9.88 5.49 -9.43
CA VAL A 11 -8.99 5.00 -10.51
C VAL A 11 -8.17 6.15 -11.08
N TRP A 12 -8.76 7.33 -11.29
CA TRP A 12 -8.03 8.52 -11.73
C TRP A 12 -6.89 8.87 -10.78
N LYS A 13 -7.17 8.97 -9.47
CA LYS A 13 -6.15 9.25 -8.44
C LYS A 13 -4.97 8.29 -8.53
N PHE A 14 -5.21 6.98 -8.67
CA PHE A 14 -4.13 5.99 -8.66
C PHE A 14 -3.38 5.94 -9.99
N ARG A 15 -4.06 6.21 -11.11
CA ARG A 15 -3.43 6.26 -12.42
C ARG A 15 -2.50 7.47 -12.58
N THR A 16 -2.84 8.62 -12.00
CA THR A 16 -2.06 9.86 -12.14
C THR A 16 -1.14 10.15 -10.96
N GLY A 17 -1.37 9.52 -9.79
CA GLY A 17 -0.58 9.73 -8.59
C GLY A 17 -0.82 11.08 -7.89
N ILE A 18 -1.79 11.87 -8.34
CA ILE A 18 -2.07 13.19 -7.76
C ILE A 18 -2.61 13.09 -6.32
N ALA A 19 -2.49 14.18 -5.57
CA ALA A 19 -3.11 14.27 -4.26
C ALA A 19 -4.63 14.18 -4.38
N TRP A 20 -5.29 13.61 -3.37
CA TRP A 20 -6.75 13.48 -3.35
C TRP A 20 -7.47 14.81 -3.60
N ARG A 21 -6.95 15.90 -3.01
CA ARG A 21 -7.50 17.25 -3.14
C ARG A 21 -7.50 17.79 -4.58
N ASP A 22 -6.65 17.25 -5.43
CA ASP A 22 -6.48 17.69 -6.81
C ASP A 22 -7.25 16.80 -7.81
N VAL A 23 -8.00 15.80 -7.32
CA VAL A 23 -8.85 14.97 -8.17
C VAL A 23 -9.92 15.83 -8.84
N PRO A 24 -10.13 15.71 -10.17
CA PRO A 24 -11.09 16.54 -10.88
C PRO A 24 -12.50 16.51 -10.28
N GLU A 25 -13.09 17.69 -10.12
CA GLU A 25 -14.40 17.88 -9.46
C GLU A 25 -15.55 17.11 -10.14
N ARG A 26 -15.40 16.76 -11.43
CA ARG A 26 -16.35 15.89 -12.16
C ARG A 26 -16.57 14.52 -11.50
N TYR A 27 -15.65 14.08 -10.63
CA TYR A 27 -15.79 12.83 -9.86
C TYR A 27 -16.42 13.04 -8.47
N GLY A 28 -16.74 14.28 -8.12
CA GLY A 28 -17.29 14.68 -6.84
C GLY A 28 -16.22 15.05 -5.79
N PRO A 29 -16.66 15.43 -4.57
CA PRO A 29 -15.77 15.88 -3.50
C PRO A 29 -14.70 14.84 -3.14
N TRP A 30 -13.45 15.27 -3.11
CA TRP A 30 -12.31 14.40 -2.80
C TRP A 30 -12.45 13.66 -1.45
N ALA A 31 -13.07 14.29 -0.45
CA ALA A 31 -13.26 13.70 0.87
C ALA A 31 -14.20 12.48 0.81
N THR A 32 -15.23 12.54 -0.05
CA THR A 32 -16.12 11.41 -0.31
C THR A 32 -15.38 10.29 -1.03
N LEU A 33 -14.58 10.62 -2.05
CA LEU A 33 -13.76 9.64 -2.77
C LEU A 33 -12.80 8.91 -1.82
N HIS A 34 -12.07 9.64 -0.98
CA HIS A 34 -11.14 9.06 -0.02
C HIS A 34 -11.85 8.19 1.02
N THR A 35 -12.98 8.67 1.57
CA THR A 35 -13.77 7.90 2.54
C THR A 35 -14.30 6.61 1.94
N ARG A 36 -14.79 6.66 0.69
CA ARG A 36 -15.32 5.49 -0.01
C ARG A 36 -14.21 4.51 -0.35
N PHE A 37 -13.08 5.00 -0.87
CA PHE A 37 -11.88 4.21 -1.10
C PHE A 37 -11.47 3.44 0.17
N ARG A 38 -11.33 4.14 1.30
CA ARG A 38 -10.93 3.52 2.57
C ARG A 38 -11.92 2.45 3.02
N ARG A 39 -13.23 2.75 2.94
CA ARG A 39 -14.27 1.77 3.30
C ARG A 39 -14.19 0.52 2.43
N TRP A 40 -14.13 0.69 1.11
CA TRP A 40 -14.10 -0.41 0.14
C TRP A 40 -12.82 -1.25 0.21
N ALA A 41 -11.70 -0.64 0.58
CA ALA A 41 -10.46 -1.36 0.86
C ALA A 41 -10.59 -2.22 2.12
N LEU A 42 -11.21 -1.69 3.18
CA LEU A 42 -11.35 -2.40 4.46
C LEU A 42 -12.43 -3.48 4.45
N ASP A 43 -13.51 -3.30 3.68
CA ASP A 43 -14.64 -4.23 3.62
C ASP A 43 -14.56 -5.25 2.46
N GLY A 44 -13.45 -5.26 1.73
CA GLY A 44 -13.19 -6.19 0.62
C GLY A 44 -14.01 -5.91 -0.65
N THR A 45 -14.64 -4.74 -0.77
CA THR A 45 -15.41 -4.39 -1.98
C THR A 45 -14.55 -4.46 -3.25
N PHE A 46 -13.30 -3.98 -3.21
CA PHE A 46 -12.41 -4.06 -4.37
C PHE A 46 -12.10 -5.49 -4.77
N GLU A 47 -11.90 -6.40 -3.80
CA GLU A 47 -11.67 -7.81 -4.08
C GLU A 47 -12.88 -8.46 -4.76
N ARG A 48 -14.09 -8.15 -4.28
CA ARG A 48 -15.33 -8.64 -4.90
C ARG A 48 -15.51 -8.11 -6.33
N MET A 49 -15.22 -6.83 -6.55
CA MET A 49 -15.26 -6.22 -7.89
C MET A 49 -14.27 -6.89 -8.84
N LEU A 50 -13.03 -7.13 -8.37
CA LEU A 50 -12.00 -7.79 -9.17
C LEU A 50 -12.41 -9.22 -9.52
N ARG A 51 -12.87 -10.02 -8.55
CA ARG A 51 -13.34 -11.40 -8.80
C ARG A 51 -14.48 -11.42 -9.81
N ALA A 52 -15.45 -10.51 -9.70
CA ALA A 52 -16.55 -10.42 -10.65
C ALA A 52 -16.07 -10.05 -12.07
N ALA A 53 -15.12 -9.13 -12.18
CA ALA A 53 -14.53 -8.76 -13.47
C ALA A 53 -13.73 -9.92 -14.09
N GLN A 54 -12.94 -10.62 -13.28
CA GLN A 54 -12.18 -11.80 -13.71
C GLN A 54 -13.10 -12.93 -14.15
N ALA A 55 -14.13 -13.27 -13.38
CA ALA A 55 -15.09 -14.31 -13.76
C ALA A 55 -15.79 -14.00 -15.10
N ARG A 56 -16.10 -12.73 -15.36
CA ARG A 56 -16.68 -12.32 -16.64
C ARG A 56 -15.69 -12.45 -17.80
N ALA A 57 -14.43 -12.06 -17.59
CA ALA A 57 -13.38 -12.17 -18.60
C ALA A 57 -12.98 -13.63 -18.89
N ASP A 58 -12.96 -14.48 -17.85
CA ASP A 58 -12.73 -15.92 -17.98
C ASP A 58 -13.81 -16.59 -18.83
N ALA A 59 -15.09 -16.26 -18.56
CA ALA A 59 -16.21 -16.79 -19.34
C ALA A 59 -16.19 -16.39 -20.83
N THR A 60 -15.54 -15.27 -21.18
CA THR A 60 -15.36 -14.83 -22.57
C THR A 60 -14.02 -15.24 -23.18
N GLY A 61 -13.13 -15.89 -22.41
CA GLY A 61 -11.79 -16.26 -22.84
C GLY A 61 -10.83 -15.07 -22.99
N ASP A 62 -11.12 -13.94 -22.35
CA ASP A 62 -10.31 -12.71 -22.43
C ASP A 62 -9.09 -12.73 -21.48
N ILE A 63 -9.03 -13.68 -20.55
CA ILE A 63 -7.90 -13.87 -19.63
C ILE A 63 -7.45 -15.32 -19.57
N ASP A 64 -6.14 -15.50 -19.49
CA ASP A 64 -5.52 -16.73 -19.03
C ASP A 64 -5.11 -16.56 -17.57
N TRP A 65 -5.25 -17.60 -16.76
CA TRP A 65 -4.88 -17.59 -15.33
C TRP A 65 -3.36 -17.72 -15.10
N LEU A 66 -2.56 -17.16 -16.00
CA LEU A 66 -1.11 -17.03 -15.86
C LEU A 66 -0.79 -16.01 -14.77
N VAL A 67 -0.16 -16.47 -13.69
CA VAL A 67 0.26 -15.61 -12.58
C VAL A 67 1.57 -14.93 -12.95
N SER A 68 1.54 -13.61 -13.15
CA SER A 68 2.75 -12.78 -13.25
C SER A 68 3.19 -12.36 -11.85
N VAL A 69 4.39 -12.77 -11.45
CA VAL A 69 5.02 -12.36 -10.18
C VAL A 69 6.02 -11.26 -10.47
N ASP A 70 5.78 -10.04 -9.99
CA ASP A 70 6.78 -8.99 -9.95
C ASP A 70 7.48 -8.94 -8.59
N SER A 71 8.76 -8.56 -8.58
CA SER A 71 9.56 -8.41 -7.37
C SER A 71 10.39 -7.15 -7.49
N THR A 72 10.50 -6.36 -6.41
CA THR A 72 11.39 -5.20 -6.35
C THR A 72 12.41 -5.43 -5.24
N ILE A 73 13.70 -5.33 -5.56
CA ILE A 73 14.80 -5.41 -4.58
C ILE A 73 15.32 -3.99 -4.34
N VAL A 74 15.17 -3.50 -3.10
CA VAL A 74 15.78 -2.23 -2.67
C VAL A 74 16.97 -2.55 -1.77
N ARG A 75 18.17 -2.11 -2.16
CA ARG A 75 19.36 -2.29 -1.34
C ARG A 75 19.29 -1.36 -0.13
N ALA A 76 19.44 -1.92 1.07
CA ALA A 76 19.56 -1.11 2.27
C ALA A 76 20.90 -0.34 2.27
N HIS A 77 20.90 0.87 2.83
CA HIS A 77 22.13 1.64 3.06
C HIS A 77 23.05 0.87 4.02
N GLN A 78 24.37 0.99 3.90
CA GLN A 78 25.30 0.26 4.80
C GLN A 78 25.13 0.59 6.31
N HIS A 79 24.39 1.65 6.64
CA HIS A 79 24.07 2.06 8.01
C HIS A 79 22.60 1.79 8.40
N ALA A 80 21.86 0.98 7.63
CA ALA A 80 20.47 0.64 7.93
C ALA A 80 20.32 -0.37 9.09
N ALA A 81 21.42 -1.01 9.50
CA ALA A 81 21.47 -1.75 10.75
C ALA A 81 21.39 -0.73 11.90
N GLY A 82 20.18 -0.51 12.42
CA GLY A 82 19.96 0.37 13.57
C GLY A 82 20.80 -0.03 14.79
N ALA A 83 20.81 0.82 15.81
CA ALA A 83 21.55 0.55 17.04
C ALA A 83 21.07 -0.75 17.73
N PRO A 84 21.98 -1.56 18.30
CA PRO A 84 21.60 -2.72 19.11
C PRO A 84 20.69 -2.29 20.24
N LYS A 85 19.55 -2.97 20.40
CA LYS A 85 18.65 -2.73 21.53
C LYS A 85 19.17 -3.51 22.74
N GLY A 86 20.12 -2.91 23.47
CA GLY A 86 20.71 -3.48 24.68
C GLY A 86 21.08 -2.36 25.65
N GLY A 87 20.45 -2.37 26.83
CA GLY A 87 20.66 -1.37 27.88
C GLY A 87 22.11 -1.29 28.35
N SER A 88 22.45 -0.13 28.92
CA SER A 88 23.74 0.17 29.53
C SER A 88 24.21 -0.95 30.47
N ALA A 89 25.21 -1.72 30.06
CA ALA A 89 26.11 -2.38 30.99
C ALA A 89 27.32 -1.45 31.13
N ALA A 90 27.43 -0.77 32.28
CA ALA A 90 28.60 0.00 32.64
C ALA A 90 29.84 -0.90 32.63
N PRO A 91 31.02 -0.42 32.17
CA PRO A 91 32.25 -1.17 32.30
C PRO A 91 32.60 -1.28 33.80
N ALA A 92 32.88 -2.49 34.26
CA ALA A 92 33.52 -2.70 35.55
C ALA A 92 34.91 -2.05 35.51
N LEU A 93 35.17 -1.16 36.47
CA LEU A 93 36.50 -0.59 36.68
C LEU A 93 37.42 -1.71 37.17
N ASP A 94 38.47 -1.99 36.42
CA ASP A 94 39.59 -2.81 36.88
C ASP A 94 40.26 -2.13 38.08
N ALA A 95 40.31 -2.82 39.21
CA ALA A 95 41.11 -2.42 40.37
C ALA A 95 42.57 -2.88 40.16
N PRO A 96 43.58 -2.10 40.59
CA PRO A 96 44.97 -2.37 40.25
C PRO A 96 45.56 -3.52 41.06
N GLU A 97 46.44 -4.26 40.38
CA GLU A 97 47.35 -5.27 40.92
C GLU A 97 48.42 -4.59 41.80
N ALA A 98 48.58 -5.05 43.05
CA ALA A 98 49.66 -4.66 43.94
C ALA A 98 50.48 -5.91 44.31
N ALA A 99 51.80 -5.72 44.27
CA ALA A 99 52.90 -6.70 44.34
C ALA A 99 52.92 -7.62 45.56
#